data_AF-A0A7S3V8L9-F1
#
_entry.id   AF-A0A7S3V8L9-F1
#
_cell.length_a   1.000
_cell.length_b   1.000
_cell.length_c   1.000
_cell.angle_alpha   90.00
_cell.angle_beta   90.00
_cell.angle_gamma   90.00
#
_symmetry.space_group_name_H-M   'P 1'
#
loop_
_entity.id
_entity.type
_entity.pdbx_description
1 polymer ?
#
loop_
_entity_poly.entity_id
_entity_poly.type
_entity_poly.pdbx_seq_one_letter_code
_entity_poly.pdbx_strand_id
1 'polypeptide(L)'
;MSDRLEEHFGPEVKSISIRQTRKGCFQELLGCEASDEFKWFHTTDGKNEKFAESLEESNCLLRIFCGGCHEFDMPVKIDGTNEELMTMNRPMKLPVGCGKCCCYQEMSMKSKGSEMGSIKEGFYCCVPRMMISDGSGAPVYKVHPPTCVGGMCVNCCAEGNPCGKGCCKASYEVFPHDQQDTDNGAPSVAKIMKVPKSLFTEVFTDSEAFDITFPDEASAHHKALIAGTTIFLNANFFEADGGD
;
A
#
# COMPACT_ATOMS: atom_id res chain seq x y z
N MET A 1 7.76 22.03 -18.10
CA MET A 1 8.28 21.02 -17.17
C MET A 1 7.20 19.97 -17.05
N SER A 2 7.42 18.78 -17.60
CA SER A 2 6.46 17.68 -17.49
C SER A 2 6.24 17.37 -16.01
N ASP A 3 5.00 17.07 -15.65
CA ASP A 3 4.77 16.46 -14.34
C ASP A 3 5.47 15.09 -14.34
N ARG A 4 6.32 14.82 -13.34
CA ARG A 4 7.12 13.58 -13.28
C ARG A 4 6.23 12.37 -12.93
N LEU A 5 5.09 12.65 -12.29
CA LEU A 5 4.05 11.66 -12.13
C LEU A 5 3.56 11.15 -13.49
N GLU A 6 3.39 12.02 -14.49
CA GLU A 6 2.96 11.60 -15.84
C GLU A 6 4.01 10.73 -16.55
N GLU A 7 5.30 10.88 -16.22
CA GLU A 7 6.37 10.05 -16.78
C GLU A 7 6.31 8.61 -16.25
N HIS A 8 6.02 8.42 -14.96
CA HIS A 8 6.06 7.10 -14.31
C HIS A 8 4.68 6.48 -14.05
N PHE A 9 3.61 7.27 -14.10
CA PHE A 9 2.21 6.89 -13.89
C PHE A 9 1.31 7.39 -15.03
N GLY A 10 1.87 7.66 -16.21
CA GLY A 10 1.10 8.13 -17.35
C GLY A 10 0.03 7.14 -17.84
N PRO A 11 -0.73 7.51 -18.89
CA PRO A 11 -1.83 6.70 -19.42
C PRO A 11 -1.43 5.26 -19.79
N GLU A 12 -0.24 5.08 -20.36
CA GLU A 12 0.28 3.77 -20.82
C GLU A 12 0.57 2.78 -19.67
N VAL A 13 0.74 3.28 -18.44
CA VAL A 13 1.10 2.44 -17.28
C VAL A 13 -0.16 1.77 -16.73
N LYS A 14 -0.33 0.48 -17.04
CA LYS A 14 -1.47 -0.33 -16.60
C LYS A 14 -1.25 -1.01 -15.25
N SER A 15 -0.01 -1.34 -14.94
CA SER A 15 0.35 -1.99 -13.69
C SER A 15 1.79 -1.70 -13.28
N ILE A 16 2.06 -1.85 -11.98
CA ILE A 16 3.40 -1.79 -11.39
C ILE A 16 3.57 -2.87 -10.33
N SER A 17 4.81 -3.11 -9.93
CA SER A 17 5.15 -3.97 -8.80
C SER A 17 5.90 -3.17 -7.75
N ILE A 18 5.53 -3.29 -6.47
CA ILE A 18 6.23 -2.69 -5.33
C ILE A 18 6.74 -3.83 -4.47
N ARG A 19 8.05 -3.82 -4.17
CA ARG A 19 8.70 -4.87 -3.39
C ARG A 19 9.41 -4.27 -2.21
N GLN A 20 9.05 -4.70 -1.02
CA GLN A 20 9.78 -4.37 0.20
C GLN A 20 11.18 -5.01 0.12
N THR A 21 12.17 -4.36 0.69
CA THR A 21 13.48 -4.94 0.98
C THR A 21 13.88 -4.49 2.37
N ARG A 22 14.52 -5.37 3.14
CA ARG A 22 15.06 -4.98 4.45
C ARG A 22 16.55 -4.71 4.30
N LYS A 23 16.97 -3.48 4.58
CA LYS A 23 18.38 -3.14 4.76
C LYS A 23 18.73 -3.29 6.23
N GLY A 24 19.34 -4.41 6.62
CA GLY A 24 20.16 -4.40 7.83
C GLY A 24 20.17 -5.66 8.69
N CYS A 25 20.96 -6.67 8.30
CA CYS A 25 21.39 -7.66 9.29
C CYS A 25 22.34 -7.08 10.36
N PHE A 26 22.95 -5.90 10.11
CA PHE A 26 23.90 -5.27 11.03
C PHE A 26 23.27 -4.26 12.00
N GLN A 27 22.15 -3.60 11.64
CA GLN A 27 21.43 -2.68 12.54
C GLN A 27 20.60 -3.45 13.57
N GLU A 28 20.01 -4.58 13.17
CA GLU A 28 19.32 -5.52 14.07
C GLU A 28 20.26 -6.03 15.18
N LEU A 29 21.55 -6.26 14.85
CA LEU A 29 22.57 -6.72 15.79
C LEU A 29 22.91 -5.69 16.89
N LEU A 30 22.61 -4.41 16.66
CA LEU A 30 22.82 -3.30 17.60
C LEU A 30 21.52 -2.85 18.30
N GLY A 31 20.44 -3.64 18.18
CA GLY A 31 19.16 -3.35 18.82
C GLY A 31 18.38 -2.20 18.17
N CYS A 32 18.66 -1.90 16.90
CA CYS A 32 17.91 -0.93 16.11
C CYS A 32 17.13 -1.64 15.01
N GLU A 33 15.79 -1.52 15.01
CA GLU A 33 14.95 -2.04 13.94
C GLU A 33 15.26 -1.34 12.61
N ALA A 34 15.51 -2.13 11.56
CA ALA A 34 15.82 -1.63 10.22
C ALA A 34 14.65 -0.81 9.67
N SER A 35 14.95 0.30 9.00
CA SER A 35 13.94 1.06 8.26
C SER A 35 13.43 0.26 7.08
N ASP A 36 12.13 0.37 6.78
CA ASP A 36 11.55 -0.26 5.61
C ASP A 36 11.99 0.43 4.32
N GLU A 37 12.46 -0.38 3.36
CA GLU A 37 12.77 0.07 2.01
C GLU A 37 11.79 -0.58 1.04
N PHE A 38 11.32 0.17 0.05
CA PHE A 38 10.51 -0.36 -1.05
C PHE A 38 11.11 0.03 -2.39
N LYS A 39 11.10 -0.92 -3.32
CA LYS A 39 11.54 -0.74 -4.71
C LYS A 39 10.32 -0.84 -5.63
N TRP A 40 10.22 0.09 -6.56
CA TRP A 40 9.08 0.28 -7.43
C TRP A 40 9.47 -0.05 -8.87
N PHE A 41 8.69 -0.91 -9.51
CA PHE A 41 9.00 -1.48 -10.82
C PHE A 41 7.87 -1.28 -11.81
N HIS A 42 8.21 -0.92 -13.05
CA HIS A 42 7.30 -1.08 -14.18
C HIS A 42 7.34 -2.53 -14.63
N THR A 43 6.15 -3.12 -14.80
CA THR A 43 6.01 -4.51 -15.25
C THR A 43 5.57 -4.51 -16.71
N THR A 44 6.51 -4.75 -17.62
CA THR A 44 6.23 -4.84 -19.06
C THR A 44 6.71 -6.19 -19.59
N ASP A 45 5.81 -6.97 -20.20
CA ASP A 45 6.12 -8.27 -20.82
C ASP A 45 6.92 -9.24 -19.91
N GLY A 46 6.61 -9.24 -18.61
CA GLY A 46 7.27 -10.10 -17.61
C GLY A 46 8.65 -9.62 -17.16
N LYS A 47 9.13 -8.46 -17.66
CA LYS A 47 10.32 -7.79 -17.16
C LYS A 47 9.93 -6.72 -16.13
N ASN A 48 10.69 -6.66 -15.05
CA ASN A 48 10.55 -5.66 -14.00
C ASN A 48 11.69 -4.66 -14.13
N GLU A 49 11.39 -3.42 -14.50
CA GLU A 49 12.36 -2.33 -14.57
C GLU A 49 12.15 -1.40 -13.37
N LYS A 50 13.17 -1.26 -12.51
CA LYS A 50 13.09 -0.40 -11.33
C LYS A 50 13.07 1.06 -11.81
N PHE A 51 12.09 1.83 -11.35
CA PHE A 51 11.98 3.26 -11.69
C PHE A 51 12.02 4.17 -10.47
N ALA A 52 11.73 3.64 -9.27
CA ALA A 52 11.78 4.41 -8.03
C ALA A 52 12.11 3.54 -6.83
N GLU A 53 12.52 4.19 -5.75
CA GLU A 53 12.73 3.59 -4.44
C GLU A 53 12.26 4.53 -3.33
N SER A 54 11.80 3.96 -2.24
CA SER A 54 11.39 4.70 -1.05
C SER A 54 12.00 4.08 0.19
N LEU A 55 12.45 4.93 1.11
CA LEU A 55 13.05 4.52 2.36
C LEU A 55 12.33 5.21 3.50
N GLU A 56 11.95 4.44 4.51
CA GLU A 56 11.29 4.93 5.70
C GLU A 56 12.22 5.81 6.55
N GLU A 57 11.77 7.03 6.76
CA GLU A 57 12.37 8.01 7.65
C GLU A 57 11.55 8.07 8.94
N SER A 58 11.98 7.31 9.95
CA SER A 58 11.35 7.32 11.28
C SER A 58 12.36 7.11 12.41
N ASN A 59 11.94 7.40 13.64
CA ASN A 59 12.78 7.20 14.82
C ASN A 59 12.83 5.71 15.20
N CYS A 60 14.03 5.16 15.30
CA CYS A 60 14.26 3.76 15.68
C CYS A 60 13.57 3.35 16.99
N LEU A 61 13.51 4.21 18.00
CA LEU A 61 12.85 3.90 19.27
C LEU A 61 11.32 3.80 19.10
N LEU A 62 10.75 4.60 18.19
CA LEU A 62 9.32 4.49 17.88
C LEU A 62 9.01 3.19 17.15
N ARG A 63 9.89 2.70 16.29
CA ARG A 63 9.72 1.36 15.67
C ARG A 63 9.69 0.25 16.73
N ILE A 64 10.65 0.25 17.66
CA ILE A 64 10.74 -0.77 18.72
C ILE A 64 9.57 -0.73 19.71
N PHE A 65 9.18 0.46 20.20
CA PHE A 65 8.17 0.59 21.26
C PHE A 65 6.75 0.81 20.74
N CYS A 66 6.61 1.17 19.46
CA CYS A 66 5.35 1.56 18.84
C CYS A 66 5.19 0.99 17.43
N GLY A 67 5.78 -0.17 17.11
CA GLY A 67 5.83 -0.74 15.76
C GLY A 67 4.50 -0.70 15.00
N GLY A 68 3.39 -1.09 15.62
CA GLY A 68 2.07 -1.06 14.95
C GLY A 68 1.43 0.32 14.76
N CYS A 69 1.98 1.38 15.36
CA CYS A 69 1.36 2.72 15.40
C CYS A 69 2.30 3.89 15.13
N HIS A 70 3.60 3.65 14.94
CA HIS A 70 4.61 4.70 14.82
C HIS A 70 4.38 5.58 13.59
N GLU A 71 4.83 6.82 13.70
CA GLU A 71 4.85 7.74 12.56
C GLU A 71 6.04 7.48 11.66
N PHE A 72 5.87 7.70 10.36
CA PHE A 72 6.98 7.73 9.41
C PHE A 72 6.71 8.68 8.26
N ASP A 73 7.80 9.22 7.72
CA ASP A 73 7.84 9.81 6.39
C ASP A 73 8.44 8.79 5.41
N MET A 74 7.95 8.79 4.18
CA MET A 74 8.42 7.89 3.15
C MET A 74 8.47 8.60 1.81
N PRO A 75 9.59 9.30 1.51
CA PRO A 75 9.82 9.90 0.20
C PRO A 75 10.06 8.81 -0.85
N VAL A 76 9.42 8.96 -2.01
CA VAL A 76 9.60 8.11 -3.19
C VAL A 76 10.50 8.84 -4.18
N LYS A 77 11.72 8.34 -4.36
CA LYS A 77 12.76 8.95 -5.21
C LYS A 77 12.89 8.18 -6.52
N ILE A 78 13.08 8.91 -7.62
CA ILE A 78 13.30 8.30 -8.94
C ILE A 78 14.67 7.62 -8.95
N ASP A 79 14.72 6.38 -9.42
CA ASP A 79 15.95 5.59 -9.43
C ASP A 79 17.07 6.28 -10.20
N GLY A 80 18.28 6.23 -9.64
CA GLY A 80 19.45 6.88 -10.21
C GLY A 80 19.44 8.41 -10.16
N THR A 81 18.48 9.03 -9.48
CA THR A 81 18.39 10.48 -9.31
C THR A 81 18.18 10.88 -7.85
N ASN A 82 18.27 12.19 -7.57
CA ASN A 82 17.85 12.77 -6.28
C ASN A 82 16.47 13.44 -6.37
N GLU A 83 15.73 13.23 -7.47
CA GLU A 83 14.40 13.80 -7.65
C GLU A 83 13.35 12.95 -6.93
N GLU A 84 12.38 13.62 -6.30
CA GLU A 84 11.27 13.00 -5.58
C GLU A 84 9.99 13.02 -6.43
N LEU A 85 9.32 11.87 -6.54
CA LEU A 85 8.00 11.74 -7.18
C LEU A 85 6.90 12.21 -6.24
N MET A 86 6.93 11.71 -5.01
CA MET A 86 5.96 12.01 -3.96
C MET A 86 6.55 11.69 -2.59
N THR A 87 5.97 12.28 -1.54
CA THR A 87 6.22 11.92 -0.15
C THR A 87 4.93 11.45 0.48
N MET A 88 5.02 10.35 1.21
CA MET A 88 3.96 9.82 2.07
C MET A 88 4.28 10.16 3.52
N ASN A 89 3.29 10.69 4.25
CA ASN A 89 3.39 10.94 5.68
C ASN A 89 2.29 10.17 6.41
N ARG A 90 2.69 9.23 7.27
CA ARG A 90 1.80 8.51 8.18
C ARG A 90 2.02 9.02 9.60
N PRO A 91 1.03 9.71 10.22
CA PRO A 91 1.13 10.14 11.60
C PRO A 91 0.93 8.98 12.58
N MET A 92 1.37 9.19 13.82
CA MET A 92 1.15 8.24 14.91
C MET A 92 -0.35 8.15 15.24
N LYS A 93 -0.94 6.96 15.08
CA LYS A 93 -2.37 6.69 15.35
C LYS A 93 -2.52 5.34 16.04
N LEU A 94 -3.65 5.10 16.71
CA LEU A 94 -3.91 3.78 17.29
C LEU A 94 -3.85 2.69 16.20
N PRO A 95 -3.33 1.48 16.49
CA PRO A 95 -3.33 0.38 15.53
C PRO A 95 -4.72 0.11 14.95
N VAL A 96 -4.76 -0.52 13.78
CA VAL A 96 -6.02 -0.94 13.14
C VAL A 96 -6.80 -1.91 14.03
N GLY A 97 -8.12 -1.87 13.96
CA GLY A 97 -8.94 -2.72 14.81
C GLY A 97 -10.43 -2.70 14.51
N CYS A 98 -11.05 -3.87 14.60
CA CYS A 98 -12.50 -4.05 14.51
C CYS A 98 -13.23 -3.22 15.58
N GLY A 99 -14.30 -2.53 15.18
CA GLY A 99 -15.23 -1.86 16.10
C GLY A 99 -14.67 -0.60 16.77
N LYS A 100 -13.50 -0.13 16.35
CA LYS A 100 -12.84 1.06 16.89
C LYS A 100 -13.66 2.32 16.60
N CYS A 101 -13.88 3.15 17.62
CA CYS A 101 -14.76 4.32 17.53
C CYS A 101 -14.05 5.64 17.12
N CYS A 102 -12.72 5.72 17.19
CA CYS A 102 -11.96 6.93 16.87
C CYS A 102 -10.47 6.63 16.62
N CYS A 103 -9.68 7.66 16.25
CA CYS A 103 -8.22 7.57 16.05
C CYS A 103 -7.80 6.59 14.94
N TYR A 104 -8.58 6.58 13.85
CA TYR A 104 -8.31 5.78 12.66
C TYR A 104 -6.94 6.09 12.06
N GLN A 105 -6.32 5.05 11.49
CA GLN A 105 -5.10 5.17 10.71
C GLN A 105 -5.36 6.02 9.46
N GLU A 106 -4.41 6.89 9.13
CA GLU A 106 -4.46 7.70 7.92
C GLU A 106 -3.04 7.91 7.39
N MET A 107 -2.91 8.22 6.09
CA MET A 107 -1.65 8.60 5.49
C MET A 107 -1.92 9.62 4.38
N SER A 108 -1.16 10.71 4.41
CA SER A 108 -1.23 11.80 3.43
C SER A 108 -0.14 11.64 2.37
N MET A 109 -0.43 12.12 1.16
CA MET A 109 0.45 12.01 0.00
C MET A 109 0.60 13.38 -0.65
N LYS A 110 1.85 13.78 -0.87
CA LYS A 110 2.20 15.07 -1.48
C LYS A 110 3.14 14.86 -2.65
N SER A 111 3.03 15.70 -3.68
CA SER A 111 4.04 15.80 -4.74
C SER A 111 4.43 17.26 -4.92
N LYS A 112 5.74 17.53 -4.95
CA LYS A 112 6.31 18.89 -5.08
C LYS A 112 5.72 19.89 -4.07
N GLY A 113 5.42 19.41 -2.86
CA GLY A 113 4.83 20.21 -1.78
C GLY A 113 3.31 20.45 -1.90
N SER A 114 2.66 20.03 -2.98
CA SER A 114 1.21 20.09 -3.14
C SER A 114 0.56 18.82 -2.60
N GLU A 115 -0.57 18.96 -1.91
CA GLU A 115 -1.38 17.82 -1.44
C GLU A 115 -1.99 17.10 -2.64
N MET A 116 -1.74 15.80 -2.77
CA MET A 116 -2.34 14.95 -3.81
C MET A 116 -3.60 14.26 -3.30
N GLY A 117 -3.62 13.90 -2.03
CA GLY A 117 -4.71 13.15 -1.42
C GLY A 117 -4.25 12.32 -0.24
N SER A 118 -5.14 11.46 0.24
CA SER A 118 -4.91 10.66 1.45
C SER A 118 -5.65 9.34 1.41
N ILE A 119 -5.19 8.38 2.20
CA ILE A 119 -5.89 7.13 2.52
C ILE A 119 -6.25 7.16 4.01
N LYS A 120 -7.47 6.74 4.35
CA LYS A 120 -7.95 6.70 5.73
C LYS A 120 -8.74 5.43 6.03
N GLU A 121 -8.44 4.82 7.17
CA GLU A 121 -9.23 3.76 7.77
C GLU A 121 -10.62 4.30 8.18
N GLY A 122 -11.67 3.57 7.80
CA GLY A 122 -13.03 3.81 8.25
C GLY A 122 -13.44 2.87 9.38
N PHE A 123 -14.60 3.10 9.97
CA PHE A 123 -15.20 2.13 10.87
C PHE A 123 -15.51 0.82 10.14
N TYR A 124 -15.15 -0.32 10.75
CA TYR A 124 -15.57 -1.63 10.29
C TYR A 124 -15.75 -2.61 11.43
N CYS A 125 -16.63 -3.59 11.23
CA CYS A 125 -16.83 -4.70 12.17
C CYS A 125 -16.02 -5.93 11.73
N CYS A 126 -16.25 -6.46 10.53
CA CYS A 126 -15.61 -7.72 10.15
C CYS A 126 -14.49 -7.57 9.11
N VAL A 127 -14.68 -6.67 8.14
CA VAL A 127 -13.77 -6.50 7.01
C VAL A 127 -13.24 -5.06 7.01
N PRO A 128 -11.91 -4.84 7.03
CA PRO A 128 -11.36 -3.49 7.00
C PRO A 128 -11.85 -2.72 5.78
N ARG A 129 -12.28 -1.48 6.01
CA ARG A 129 -12.74 -0.56 4.96
C ARG A 129 -11.93 0.72 5.05
N MET A 130 -11.42 1.18 3.92
CA MET A 130 -10.64 2.41 3.81
C MET A 130 -11.20 3.28 2.68
N MET A 131 -10.85 4.55 2.72
CA MET A 131 -11.28 5.55 1.74
C MET A 131 -10.08 6.35 1.26
N ILE A 132 -9.91 6.43 -0.06
CA ILE A 132 -8.96 7.34 -0.69
C ILE A 132 -9.69 8.64 -1.00
N SER A 133 -9.10 9.76 -0.64
CA SER A 133 -9.58 11.11 -0.98
C SER A 133 -8.55 11.87 -1.80
N ASP A 134 -8.99 12.77 -2.66
CA ASP A 134 -8.12 13.65 -3.45
C ASP A 134 -7.51 14.79 -2.60
N GLY A 135 -6.70 15.64 -3.23
CA GLY A 135 -6.03 16.77 -2.58
C GLY A 135 -6.98 17.86 -2.05
N SER A 136 -8.26 17.83 -2.44
CA SER A 136 -9.31 18.69 -1.87
C SER A 136 -9.98 18.07 -0.63
N GLY A 137 -9.69 16.79 -0.35
CA GLY A 137 -10.34 15.99 0.68
C GLY A 137 -11.65 15.35 0.22
N ALA A 138 -11.98 15.40 -1.07
CA ALA A 138 -13.16 14.74 -1.61
C ALA A 138 -12.89 13.24 -1.79
N PRO A 139 -13.83 12.36 -1.39
CA PRO A 139 -13.63 10.91 -1.49
C PRO A 139 -13.71 10.44 -2.95
N VAL A 140 -12.73 9.62 -3.37
CA VAL A 140 -12.59 9.15 -4.75
C VAL A 140 -12.73 7.64 -4.85
N TYR A 141 -12.14 6.89 -3.92
CA TYR A 141 -12.20 5.43 -3.93
C TYR A 141 -12.53 4.82 -2.56
N LYS A 142 -13.23 3.69 -2.59
CA LYS A 142 -13.37 2.75 -1.47
C LYS A 142 -12.35 1.63 -1.67
N VAL A 143 -11.72 1.20 -0.59
CA VAL A 143 -10.70 0.13 -0.62
C VAL A 143 -11.02 -0.89 0.47
N HIS A 144 -11.07 -2.17 0.11
CA HIS A 144 -11.21 -3.25 1.07
C HIS A 144 -10.81 -4.61 0.45
N PRO A 145 -10.55 -5.64 1.26
CA PRO A 145 -10.34 -6.99 0.75
C PRO A 145 -11.61 -7.50 0.04
N PRO A 146 -11.49 -8.44 -0.91
CA PRO A 146 -12.66 -9.06 -1.53
C PRO A 146 -13.54 -9.67 -0.44
N THR A 147 -14.86 -9.54 -0.57
CA THR A 147 -15.81 -9.97 0.47
C THR A 147 -16.71 -11.10 0.03
N CYS A 148 -17.28 -11.81 1.00
CA CYS A 148 -18.36 -12.77 0.81
C CYS A 148 -19.40 -12.62 1.95
N VAL A 149 -20.52 -13.34 1.83
CA VAL A 149 -21.62 -13.32 2.81
C VAL A 149 -22.11 -11.89 3.09
N GLY A 150 -22.35 -11.11 2.03
CA GLY A 150 -22.88 -9.75 2.18
C GLY A 150 -21.92 -8.76 2.83
N GLY A 151 -20.61 -8.90 2.58
CA GLY A 151 -19.62 -7.98 3.13
C GLY A 151 -19.17 -8.28 4.56
N MET A 152 -19.66 -9.37 5.17
CA MET A 152 -19.38 -9.73 6.56
C MET A 152 -18.13 -10.61 6.73
N CYS A 153 -17.55 -11.10 5.65
CA CYS A 153 -16.33 -11.91 5.69
C CYS A 153 -15.42 -11.52 4.52
N VAL A 154 -14.10 -11.65 4.74
CA VAL A 154 -13.14 -11.65 3.64
C VAL A 154 -13.39 -12.91 2.80
N ASN A 155 -13.40 -12.79 1.48
CA ASN A 155 -13.53 -13.91 0.57
C ASN A 155 -12.21 -14.67 0.49
N CYS A 156 -12.10 -15.74 1.29
CA CYS A 156 -10.88 -16.53 1.39
C CYS A 156 -10.64 -17.42 0.14
N CYS A 157 -11.52 -17.38 -0.86
CA CYS A 157 -11.37 -18.04 -2.17
C CYS A 157 -11.03 -17.07 -3.32
N ALA A 158 -10.87 -15.78 -3.05
CA ALA A 158 -10.56 -14.78 -4.06
C ALA A 158 -9.12 -14.89 -4.58
N GLU A 159 -8.89 -14.35 -5.77
CA GLU A 159 -7.58 -14.24 -6.40
C GLU A 159 -6.57 -13.53 -5.49
N GLY A 160 -5.35 -14.06 -5.43
CA GLY A 160 -4.28 -13.50 -4.62
C GLY A 160 -4.35 -13.86 -3.13
N ASN A 161 -5.27 -14.73 -2.67
CA ASN A 161 -5.19 -15.29 -1.33
C ASN A 161 -4.21 -16.48 -1.28
N PRO A 162 -3.03 -16.35 -0.65
CA PRO A 162 -1.96 -17.34 -0.77
C PRO A 162 -2.18 -18.63 0.03
N CYS A 163 -3.15 -18.70 0.96
CA CYS A 163 -3.17 -19.82 1.92
C CYS A 163 -4.22 -20.90 1.68
N GLY A 164 -5.21 -20.72 0.81
CA GLY A 164 -6.24 -21.74 0.48
C GLY A 164 -7.03 -22.34 1.67
N LYS A 165 -6.76 -21.87 2.90
CA LYS A 165 -7.22 -22.40 4.19
C LYS A 165 -7.36 -21.30 5.27
N GLY A 166 -7.37 -20.03 4.89
CA GLY A 166 -7.47 -18.91 5.83
C GLY A 166 -7.61 -17.56 5.12
N CYS A 167 -7.88 -16.51 5.89
CA CYS A 167 -8.24 -15.18 5.37
C CYS A 167 -7.11 -14.16 5.57
N CYS A 168 -5.90 -14.65 5.86
CA CYS A 168 -4.84 -13.87 6.51
C CYS A 168 -4.02 -12.99 5.57
N LYS A 169 -4.17 -13.11 4.23
CA LYS A 169 -3.30 -12.43 3.24
C LYS A 169 -4.04 -12.05 1.95
N ALA A 170 -5.31 -11.69 2.05
CA ALA A 170 -6.12 -11.34 0.89
C ALA A 170 -5.61 -10.06 0.20
N SER A 171 -5.78 -10.02 -1.13
CA SER A 171 -5.62 -8.83 -1.95
C SER A 171 -6.60 -7.72 -1.52
N TYR A 172 -6.36 -6.49 -1.96
CA TYR A 172 -7.28 -5.38 -1.79
C TYR A 172 -7.85 -4.95 -3.14
N GLU A 173 -9.15 -4.69 -3.16
CA GLU A 173 -9.89 -4.22 -4.31
C GLU A 173 -10.25 -2.75 -4.12
N VAL A 174 -10.19 -1.99 -5.21
CA VAL A 174 -10.45 -0.55 -5.24
C VAL A 174 -11.70 -0.30 -6.07
N PHE A 175 -12.63 0.46 -5.51
CA PHE A 175 -13.93 0.77 -6.12
C PHE A 175 -14.13 2.29 -6.18
N PRO A 176 -14.81 2.82 -7.20
CA PRO A 176 -15.27 4.22 -7.20
C PRO A 176 -16.07 4.54 -5.93
N HIS A 177 -15.93 5.75 -5.42
CA HIS A 177 -16.63 6.17 -4.20
C HIS A 177 -18.16 6.10 -4.33
N ASP A 178 -18.69 6.41 -5.50
CA ASP A 178 -20.13 6.42 -5.81
C ASP A 178 -20.72 5.03 -6.06
N GLN A 179 -19.89 3.99 -6.23
CA GLN A 179 -20.36 2.62 -6.37
C GLN A 179 -21.05 2.15 -5.08
N GLN A 180 -22.33 1.81 -5.19
CA GLN A 180 -23.16 1.42 -4.03
C GLN A 180 -22.85 0.01 -3.54
N ASP A 181 -22.77 -0.95 -4.46
CA ASP A 181 -22.44 -2.34 -4.14
C ASP A 181 -20.97 -2.62 -4.45
N THR A 182 -20.19 -2.89 -3.41
CA THR A 182 -18.79 -3.28 -3.50
C THR A 182 -18.54 -4.67 -2.91
N ASP A 183 -19.58 -5.43 -2.59
CA ASP A 183 -19.45 -6.70 -1.89
C ASP A 183 -19.66 -7.93 -2.79
N ASN A 184 -19.30 -9.12 -2.29
CA ASN A 184 -19.52 -10.41 -2.95
C ASN A 184 -18.95 -10.51 -4.39
N GLY A 185 -17.77 -9.94 -4.61
CA GLY A 185 -17.10 -9.98 -5.92
C GLY A 185 -17.66 -8.96 -6.92
N ALA A 186 -18.24 -7.86 -6.43
CA ALA A 186 -18.53 -6.69 -7.25
C ALA A 186 -17.30 -6.28 -8.09
N PRO A 187 -17.51 -5.74 -9.31
CA PRO A 187 -16.40 -5.35 -10.17
C PRO A 187 -15.62 -4.19 -9.52
N SER A 188 -14.32 -4.38 -9.38
CA SER A 188 -13.36 -3.36 -8.94
C SER A 188 -12.66 -2.71 -10.13
N VAL A 189 -12.20 -1.47 -9.95
CA VAL A 189 -11.49 -0.70 -10.99
C VAL A 189 -9.97 -0.78 -10.84
N ALA A 190 -9.49 -1.19 -9.68
CA ALA A 190 -8.07 -1.41 -9.41
C ALA A 190 -7.92 -2.56 -8.40
N LYS A 191 -6.75 -3.21 -8.41
CA LYS A 191 -6.40 -4.28 -7.47
C LYS A 191 -4.99 -4.07 -6.96
N ILE A 192 -4.81 -4.27 -5.65
CA ILE A 192 -3.51 -4.34 -4.98
C ILE A 192 -3.36 -5.79 -4.49
N MET A 193 -2.58 -6.58 -5.22
CA MET A 193 -2.44 -8.01 -4.97
C MET A 193 -1.10 -8.30 -4.31
N LYS A 194 -1.14 -8.95 -3.15
CA LYS A 194 0.06 -9.48 -2.51
C LYS A 194 0.59 -10.66 -3.33
N VAL A 195 1.86 -10.60 -3.71
CA VAL A 195 2.51 -11.65 -4.48
C VAL A 195 3.04 -12.72 -3.51
N PRO A 196 2.65 -14.00 -3.67
CA PRO A 196 3.16 -15.07 -2.81
C PRO A 196 4.69 -15.19 -2.87
N LYS A 197 5.31 -15.37 -1.71
CA LYS A 197 6.77 -15.59 -1.59
C LYS A 197 7.28 -16.75 -2.48
N SER A 198 6.45 -17.76 -2.75
CA SER A 198 6.79 -18.93 -3.58
C SER A 198 6.97 -18.65 -5.07
N LEU A 199 6.51 -17.50 -5.57
CA LEU A 199 6.69 -17.11 -6.98
C LEU A 199 8.03 -16.41 -7.24
N PHE A 200 8.75 -16.03 -6.19
CA PHE A 200 10.06 -15.40 -6.31
C PHE A 200 11.18 -16.44 -6.21
N THR A 201 12.06 -16.44 -7.20
CA THR A 201 13.21 -17.35 -7.31
C THR A 201 14.49 -16.78 -6.67
N GLU A 202 14.43 -15.58 -6.09
CA GLU A 202 15.60 -14.88 -5.55
C GLU A 202 15.78 -15.07 -4.03
N VAL A 203 17.04 -15.18 -3.62
CA VAL A 203 17.56 -15.74 -2.35
C VAL A 203 17.44 -14.78 -1.14
N PHE A 204 16.43 -13.91 -1.10
CA PHE A 204 16.16 -13.05 0.08
C PHE A 204 14.68 -13.11 0.46
N THR A 205 14.35 -14.20 1.15
CA THR A 205 13.02 -14.80 1.33
C THR A 205 12.12 -14.17 2.39
N ASP A 206 12.35 -12.92 2.83
CA ASP A 206 11.55 -12.34 3.92
C ASP A 206 10.93 -10.96 3.65
N SER A 207 10.77 -10.58 2.38
CA SER A 207 10.12 -9.33 2.00
C SER A 207 8.72 -9.53 1.44
N GLU A 208 7.88 -8.50 1.60
CA GLU A 208 6.55 -8.41 0.99
C GLU A 208 6.63 -7.83 -0.43
N ALA A 209 5.78 -8.31 -1.33
CA ALA A 209 5.69 -7.83 -2.69
C ALA A 209 4.23 -7.67 -3.12
N PHE A 210 3.96 -6.63 -3.90
CA PHE A 210 2.62 -6.23 -4.31
C PHE A 210 2.60 -5.91 -5.80
N ASP A 211 1.67 -6.51 -6.52
CA ASP A 211 1.35 -6.16 -7.89
C ASP A 211 0.07 -5.32 -7.90
N ILE A 212 0.14 -4.18 -8.58
CA ILE A 212 -0.91 -3.17 -8.58
C ILE A 212 -1.40 -3.01 -10.01
N THR A 213 -2.70 -3.20 -10.21
CA THR A 213 -3.36 -2.92 -11.49
C THR A 213 -4.18 -1.66 -11.34
N PHE A 214 -3.98 -0.70 -12.25
CA PHE A 214 -4.65 0.59 -12.24
C PHE A 214 -5.95 0.59 -13.07
N PRO A 215 -6.86 1.55 -12.81
CA PRO A 215 -7.95 1.83 -13.73
C PRO A 215 -7.40 2.36 -15.06
N ASP A 216 -7.97 1.92 -16.19
CA ASP A 216 -7.49 2.27 -17.54
C ASP A 216 -7.45 3.79 -17.77
N GLU A 217 -8.48 4.51 -17.34
CA GLU A 217 -8.64 5.96 -17.55
C GLU A 217 -8.23 6.81 -16.33
N ALA A 218 -7.47 6.25 -15.39
CA ALA A 218 -7.00 7.00 -14.22
C ALA A 218 -5.90 8.01 -14.59
N SER A 219 -5.96 9.20 -14.00
CA SER A 219 -4.87 10.18 -14.08
C SER A 219 -3.62 9.66 -13.36
N ALA A 220 -2.44 10.20 -13.69
CA ALA A 220 -1.20 9.86 -13.01
C ALA A 220 -1.27 10.10 -11.49
N HIS A 221 -2.03 11.13 -11.07
CA HIS A 221 -2.29 11.41 -9.67
C HIS A 221 -3.07 10.28 -8.99
N HIS A 222 -4.16 9.80 -9.60
CA HIS A 222 -4.95 8.71 -9.02
C HIS A 222 -4.17 7.40 -8.98
N LYS A 223 -3.39 7.09 -10.03
CA LYS A 223 -2.50 5.92 -10.04
C LYS A 223 -1.46 6.00 -8.93
N ALA A 224 -0.83 7.16 -8.72
CA ALA A 224 0.10 7.37 -7.63
C ALA A 224 -0.56 7.26 -6.24
N LEU A 225 -1.79 7.75 -6.06
CA LEU A 225 -2.55 7.57 -4.81
C LEU A 225 -2.85 6.10 -4.51
N ILE A 226 -3.27 5.33 -5.53
CA ILE A 226 -3.50 3.88 -5.40
C ILE A 226 -2.18 3.17 -5.10
N ALA A 227 -1.09 3.58 -5.73
CA ALA A 227 0.22 2.99 -5.50
C ALA A 227 0.72 3.25 -4.07
N GLY A 228 0.65 4.49 -3.59
CA GLY A 228 0.98 4.87 -2.22
C GLY A 228 0.10 4.19 -1.18
N THR A 229 -1.17 3.93 -1.49
CA THR A 229 -2.09 3.15 -0.62
C THR A 229 -1.49 1.79 -0.25
N THR A 230 -0.71 1.17 -1.14
CA THR A 230 -0.02 -0.11 -0.86
C THR A 230 0.90 -0.03 0.35
N ILE A 231 1.62 1.08 0.54
CA ILE A 231 2.51 1.29 1.70
C ILE A 231 1.70 1.39 2.98
N PHE A 232 0.57 2.10 2.95
CA PHE A 232 -0.36 2.16 4.08
C PHE A 232 -0.91 0.77 4.42
N LEU A 233 -1.26 -0.03 3.42
CA LEU A 233 -1.75 -1.40 3.63
C LEU A 233 -0.65 -2.29 4.22
N ASN A 234 0.60 -2.16 3.75
CA ASN A 234 1.74 -2.91 4.28
C ASN A 234 1.94 -2.65 5.76
N ALA A 235 2.09 -1.38 6.14
CA ALA A 235 2.35 -0.95 7.50
C ALA A 235 1.25 -1.33 8.50
N ASN A 236 -0.01 -1.41 8.05
CA ASN A 236 -1.13 -1.65 8.95
C ASN A 236 -1.64 -3.10 8.95
N PHE A 237 -1.46 -3.86 7.86
CA PHE A 237 -2.09 -5.18 7.72
C PHE A 237 -1.13 -6.30 7.32
N PHE A 238 0.11 -6.02 6.92
CA PHE A 238 1.05 -7.05 6.47
C PHE A 238 2.35 -7.12 7.27
N GLU A 239 2.84 -6.01 7.83
CA GLU A 239 4.05 -6.00 8.67
C GLU A 239 3.82 -6.55 10.08
N ALA A 240 2.58 -6.51 10.58
CA ALA A 240 2.21 -6.96 11.93
C ALA A 240 2.36 -8.48 12.18
N ASP A 241 2.60 -9.28 11.12
CA ASP A 241 2.75 -10.74 11.19
C ASP A 241 4.18 -11.21 11.53
N GLY A 242 5.08 -10.30 11.92
CA GLY A 242 6.45 -10.64 12.35
C GLY A 242 6.58 -11.19 13.79
N GLY A 243 5.46 -11.35 14.50
CA GLY A 243 5.41 -11.83 15.88
C GLY A 243 4.55 -13.07 16.07
N ASP A 244 5.08 -14.22 15.65
CA ASP A 244 5.17 -15.49 16.42
C ASP A 244 5.74 -16.63 15.56
#